data_AF-A0A495WGR8-F1
#
_entry.id   AF-A0A495WGR8-F1
#
_cell.length_a   1.000
_cell.length_b   1.000
_cell.length_c   1.000
_cell.angle_alpha   90.00
_cell.angle_beta   90.00
_cell.angle_gamma   90.00
#
_symmetry.space_group_name_H-M   'P 1'
#
loop_
_entity.id
_entity.type
_entity.pdbx_description
1 polymer ?
#
loop_
_entity_poly.entity_id
_entity_poly.type
_entity_poly.pdbx_seq_one_letter_code
_entity_poly.pdbx_strand_id
1 'polypeptide(L)'
;MKIVSLVLKYLPEHTRDVQLGVEAVPGASVAHDQGDGRMLVLIEDGEGYAVSDSIIRVHHVPHVMSVTLAYEYCDDALEPEEA
;
A
#
# COMPACT_ATOMS: atom_id res chain seq x y z
N MET A 1 -2.94 13.84 8.14
CA MET A 1 -2.20 13.07 7.12
C MET A 1 -2.10 11.63 7.59
N LYS A 2 -2.30 10.67 6.68
CA LYS A 2 -2.09 9.24 6.94
C LYS A 2 -1.14 8.68 5.91
N ILE A 3 -0.13 7.96 6.38
CA ILE A 3 0.88 7.31 5.53
C ILE A 3 0.97 5.86 5.97
N VAL A 4 0.86 4.92 5.04
CA VAL A 4 1.05 3.50 5.31
C VAL A 4 2.07 2.89 4.38
N SER A 5 2.77 1.88 4.89
CA SER A 5 3.65 1.02 4.09
C SER A 5 3.03 -0.36 3.98
N LEU A 6 2.94 -0.86 2.76
CA LEU A 6 2.45 -2.20 2.45
C LEU A 6 3.60 -3.05 1.90
N VAL A 7 3.61 -4.33 2.28
CA VAL A 7 4.40 -5.36 1.60
C VAL A 7 3.45 -6.21 0.79
N LEU A 8 3.62 -6.20 -0.52
CA LEU A 8 2.86 -7.04 -1.44
C LEU A 8 3.57 -8.37 -1.68
N LYS A 9 2.78 -9.40 -1.97
CA LYS A 9 3.24 -10.69 -2.50
C LYS A 9 2.59 -10.99 -3.83
N TYR A 10 3.39 -11.45 -4.78
CA TYR A 10 2.98 -11.84 -6.13
C TYR A 10 4.05 -12.75 -6.76
N LEU A 11 3.78 -13.31 -7.94
CA LEU A 11 4.77 -14.10 -8.69
C LEU A 11 5.70 -13.17 -9.50
N PRO A 12 7.05 -13.33 -9.43
CA PRO A 12 8.01 -12.42 -10.09
C PRO A 12 7.77 -12.19 -11.60
N GLU A 13 7.18 -13.15 -12.31
CA GLU A 13 6.81 -13.01 -13.72
C GLU A 13 5.80 -11.88 -14.00
N HIS A 14 5.07 -11.44 -12.98
CA HIS A 14 4.06 -10.37 -13.07
C HIS A 14 4.53 -9.02 -12.49
N THR A 15 5.82 -8.84 -12.16
CA THR A 15 6.34 -7.60 -11.55
C THR A 15 5.86 -6.34 -12.28
N ARG A 16 5.97 -6.32 -13.61
CA ARG A 16 5.63 -5.15 -14.43
C ARG A 16 4.15 -4.77 -14.29
N ASP A 17 3.27 -5.76 -14.33
CA ASP A 17 1.81 -5.56 -14.29
C ASP A 17 1.38 -5.11 -12.89
N VAL A 18 1.97 -5.70 -11.85
CA VAL A 18 1.71 -5.30 -10.47
C VAL A 18 2.19 -3.86 -10.22
N GLN A 19 3.39 -3.50 -10.66
CA GLN A 19 3.91 -2.14 -10.50
C GLN A 19 2.99 -1.11 -11.16
N LEU A 20 2.61 -1.33 -12.42
CA LEU A 20 1.72 -0.42 -13.14
C LEU A 20 0.33 -0.34 -12.51
N GLY A 21 -0.20 -1.47 -12.03
CA GLY A 21 -1.49 -1.51 -11.35
C GLY A 21 -1.48 -0.75 -10.03
N VAL A 22 -0.40 -0.87 -9.25
CA VAL A 22 -0.21 -0.12 -8.00
C VAL A 22 -0.08 1.37 -8.28
N GLU A 23 0.77 1.79 -9.23
CA GLU A 23 0.96 3.21 -9.56
C GLU A 23 -0.29 3.87 -10.16
N ALA A 24 -1.27 3.08 -10.62
CA ALA A 24 -2.58 3.57 -11.05
C ALA A 24 -3.57 3.81 -9.90
N VAL A 25 -3.28 3.34 -8.68
CA VAL A 25 -4.13 3.56 -7.50
C VAL A 25 -3.85 4.95 -6.92
N PRO A 26 -4.87 5.80 -6.69
CA PRO A 26 -4.69 7.10 -6.07
C PRO A 26 -3.95 7.03 -4.73
N GLY A 27 -2.91 7.86 -4.59
CA GLY A 27 -2.08 7.92 -3.38
C GLY A 27 -1.09 6.78 -3.21
N ALA A 28 -1.09 5.75 -4.08
CA ALA A 28 -0.16 4.63 -3.98
C ALA A 28 1.09 4.84 -4.85
N SER A 29 2.25 4.45 -4.34
CA SER A 29 3.51 4.49 -5.08
C SER A 29 4.38 3.29 -4.73
N VAL A 30 5.11 2.77 -5.72
CA VAL A 30 6.10 1.72 -5.48
C VAL A 30 7.39 2.35 -4.95
N ALA A 31 7.71 2.07 -3.69
CA ALA A 31 8.95 2.53 -3.08
C ALA A 31 10.13 1.60 -3.41
N HIS A 32 9.87 0.29 -3.50
CA HIS A 32 10.90 -0.68 -3.83
C HIS A 32 10.29 -1.99 -4.34
N ASP A 33 10.89 -2.61 -5.36
CA ASP A 33 10.68 -4.02 -5.69
C ASP A 33 11.95 -4.81 -5.36
N GLN A 34 11.79 -5.88 -4.59
CA GLN A 34 12.90 -6.77 -4.25
C GLN A 34 13.27 -7.71 -5.41
N GLY A 35 12.37 -7.91 -6.39
CA GLY A 35 12.57 -8.80 -7.53
C GLY A 35 12.30 -10.29 -7.24
N ASP A 36 11.90 -10.63 -6.02
CA ASP A 36 11.58 -11.99 -5.59
C ASP A 36 10.08 -12.18 -5.25
N GLY A 37 9.24 -11.32 -5.81
CA GLY A 37 7.80 -11.32 -5.57
C GLY A 37 7.41 -10.59 -4.28
N ARG A 38 8.27 -9.68 -3.79
CA ARG A 38 7.99 -8.75 -2.71
C ARG A 38 8.18 -7.32 -3.17
N MET A 39 7.15 -6.51 -2.98
CA MET A 39 7.17 -5.09 -3.31
C MET A 39 6.73 -4.26 -2.12
N LEU A 40 7.51 -3.23 -1.81
CA LEU A 40 7.19 -2.19 -0.84
C LEU A 40 6.41 -1.08 -1.55
N VAL A 41 5.22 -0.79 -1.03
CA VAL A 41 4.33 0.25 -1.53
C VAL A 41 4.06 1.25 -0.41
N LEU A 42 4.08 2.54 -0.74
CA LEU A 42 3.65 3.61 0.13
C LEU A 42 2.26 4.06 -0.31
N ILE A 43 1.36 4.31 0.65
CA ILE A 43 0.08 4.95 0.40
C ILE A 43 -0.07 6.15 1.30
N GLU A 44 -0.44 7.28 0.70
CA GLU A 44 -0.79 8.52 1.40
C GLU A 44 -2.27 8.85 1.15
N ASP A 45 -2.98 9.44 2.12
CA ASP A 45 -4.30 10.01 1.87
C ASP A 45 -4.22 11.30 1.04
N GLY A 46 -5.34 11.70 0.45
CA GLY A 46 -5.42 12.93 -0.33
C GLY A 46 -6.85 13.42 -0.52
N GLU A 47 -7.00 14.50 -1.28
CA GLU A 47 -8.32 15.07 -1.54
C GLU A 47 -9.18 14.08 -2.33
N GLY A 48 -10.27 13.59 -1.69
CA GLY A 48 -11.24 12.71 -2.32
C GLY A 48 -10.96 11.20 -2.22
N TYR A 49 -9.95 10.76 -1.45
CA TYR A 49 -9.72 9.34 -1.19
C TYR A 49 -9.06 9.09 0.18
N ALA A 50 -9.47 8.02 0.86
CA ALA A 50 -8.87 7.58 2.12
C ALA A 50 -7.83 6.48 1.87
N VAL A 51 -6.83 6.37 2.75
CA VAL A 51 -5.83 5.27 2.73
C VAL A 51 -6.50 3.89 2.66
N SER A 52 -7.58 3.68 3.42
CA SER A 52 -8.31 2.40 3.44
C SER A 52 -8.83 2.00 2.06
N ASP A 53 -9.34 2.96 1.28
CA ASP A 53 -9.84 2.70 -0.07
C ASP A 53 -8.70 2.31 -1.01
N SER A 54 -7.55 2.98 -0.87
CA SER A 54 -6.36 2.68 -1.66
C SER A 54 -5.76 1.32 -1.30
N ILE A 55 -5.76 0.91 -0.01
CA ILE A 55 -5.35 -0.45 0.39
C ILE A 55 -6.22 -1.51 -0.29
N ILE A 56 -7.55 -1.33 -0.28
CA ILE A 56 -8.49 -2.26 -0.93
C ILE A 56 -8.22 -2.33 -2.44
N ARG A 57 -8.00 -1.18 -3.09
CA ARG A 57 -7.68 -1.13 -4.52
C ARG A 57 -6.35 -1.81 -4.85
N VAL A 58 -5.32 -1.59 -4.05
CA VAL A 58 -4.01 -2.27 -4.19
C VAL A 58 -4.19 -3.79 -4.05
N HIS A 59 -4.98 -4.26 -3.09
CA HIS A 59 -5.29 -5.69 -2.93
C HIS A 59 -6.01 -6.27 -4.17
N HIS A 60 -6.75 -5.45 -4.91
CA HIS A 60 -7.47 -5.86 -6.12
C HIS A 60 -6.64 -5.73 -7.42
N VAL A 61 -5.42 -5.23 -7.35
CA VAL A 61 -4.50 -5.21 -8.50
C VAL A 61 -4.27 -6.64 -8.98
N PRO A 62 -4.41 -6.93 -10.30
CA PRO A 62 -4.15 -8.26 -10.83
C PRO A 62 -2.80 -8.82 -10.39
N HIS A 63 -2.76 -10.13 -10.12
CA HIS A 63 -1.57 -10.87 -9.66
C HIS A 63 -1.10 -10.58 -8.22
N VAL A 64 -1.67 -9.58 -7.52
CA VAL A 64 -1.45 -9.42 -6.08
C VAL A 64 -2.11 -10.59 -5.35
N MET A 65 -1.32 -11.33 -4.58
CA MET A 65 -1.76 -12.51 -3.82
C MET A 65 -2.01 -12.17 -2.35
N SER A 66 -1.29 -11.19 -1.82
CA SER A 66 -1.43 -10.75 -0.44
C SER A 66 -0.88 -9.33 -0.27
N VAL A 67 -1.46 -8.64 0.71
CA VAL A 67 -1.08 -7.31 1.15
C VAL A 67 -0.91 -7.34 2.67
N THR A 68 0.28 -6.98 3.14
CA THR A 68 0.56 -6.86 4.58
C THR A 68 0.84 -5.41 4.93
N LEU A 69 0.08 -4.83 5.87
CA LEU A 69 0.40 -3.53 6.46
C LEU A 69 1.64 -3.66 7.34
N ALA A 70 2.73 -3.02 6.94
CA ALA A 70 4.02 -3.06 7.63
C ALA A 70 4.23 -1.85 8.55
N TYR A 71 3.62 -0.73 8.22
CA TYR A 71 3.71 0.51 8.98
C TYR A 71 2.48 1.37 8.75
N GLU A 72 2.09 2.12 9.77
CA GLU A 72 1.06 3.15 9.71
C GLU A 72 1.49 4.38 10.52
N TYR A 73 1.33 5.54 9.91
CA TYR A 73 1.40 6.86 10.53
C TYR A 73 0.05 7.55 10.40
N CYS A 74 -0.39 8.20 11.46
CA CYS A 74 -1.62 8.99 11.49
C CYS A 74 -1.38 10.22 12.38
N ASP A 75 -1.70 11.41 11.85
CA ASP A 75 -1.62 12.68 12.60
C ASP A 75 -2.62 12.76 13.75
N ASP A 76 -3.73 12.00 13.68
CA ASP A 76 -4.67 11.91 14.80
C ASP A 76 -3.93 11.26 15.96
N ALA A 77 -3.52 12.10 16.93
CA ALA A 77 -2.82 11.67 18.12
C ALA A 77 -3.56 10.46 18.71
N LEU A 78 -2.83 9.38 18.95
CA LEU A 78 -3.26 8.36 19.90
C LEU A 78 -3.41 9.10 21.23
N GLU A 79 -4.61 9.58 21.55
CA GLU A 79 -4.89 10.01 22.91
C GLU A 79 -4.56 8.78 23.78
N PRO A 80 -3.61 8.89 24.73
CA PRO A 80 -3.41 7.80 25.66
C PRO A 80 -4.74 7.60 26.37
N GLU A 81 -5.30 6.39 26.24
CA GLU A 81 -6.41 5.96 27.08
C GLU A 81 -5.83 5.86 28.50
N GLU A 82 -5.83 6.98 29.23
CA GLU A 82 -5.45 7.02 30.64
C GLU A 82 -6.47 6.17 31.41
N ALA A 83 -6.01 5.01 31.88
CA ALA A 83 -6.73 4.10 32.77
C ALA A 83 -6.28 4.29 34.23
#